data_AF-A0A150R536-F1
#
_entry.id   AF-A0A150R536-F1
#
_cell.length_a   1.000
_cell.length_b   1.000
_cell.length_c   1.000
_cell.angle_alpha   90.00
_cell.angle_beta   90.00
_cell.angle_gamma   90.00
#
_symmetry.space_group_name_H-M   'P 1'
#
loop_
_entity.id
_entity.type
_entity.pdbx_description
1 polymer ?
#
loop_
_entity_poly.entity_id
_entity_poly.type
_entity_poly.pdbx_seq_one_letter_code
_entity_poly.pdbx_strand_id
1 'polypeptide(L)'
;MEPAQRILAATDLSELSAAAVRVALGQARSSGAELQVLHVAASTQAQPKAADALRGFMAKLGNGVRVVPLVRVGSAAEEIVRCAEENDAQLIVVGRHGHTGPTAVLLGSVAERVARTSSRSVLIVPPETDARGSGVIMGPPPHALRFHCLRCGARSEHQFCGACRAHLRMFDVPAGGWSPEAAAAGVLSAERIEGLLERSAFGRLGCHAEGRTYVVPMSYAYEKGRLYLRSAEGTKVRMMRENPEVCFQVDHIQSLADWESVIVFGRFRELTAQEAVEGLQRIRDRLASLLAEEDAWPRPSEAPADDRLGHRAYAGGRGAVVGCIEPVEKTGRYQMR
;
A
#
# COMPACT_ATOMS: atom_id res chain seq x y z
N MET A 1 39.71 1.11 -13.30
CA MET A 1 39.23 0.40 -12.10
C MET A 1 37.77 0.77 -11.94
N GLU A 2 36.86 -0.18 -12.10
CA GLU A 2 35.42 0.06 -11.95
C GLU A 2 35.13 0.66 -10.56
N PRO A 3 34.22 1.63 -10.43
CA PRO A 3 33.87 2.18 -9.13
C PRO A 3 33.31 1.09 -8.21
N ALA A 4 33.67 1.15 -6.93
CA ALA A 4 33.17 0.21 -5.93
C ALA A 4 31.64 0.33 -5.82
N GLN A 5 30.94 -0.80 -5.90
CA GLN A 5 29.49 -0.86 -5.73
C GLN A 5 29.13 -0.49 -4.28
N ARG A 6 28.06 0.27 -4.10
CA ARG A 6 27.59 0.73 -2.79
C ARG A 6 26.12 0.42 -2.57
N ILE A 7 25.83 -0.07 -1.38
CA ILE A 7 24.49 -0.29 -0.87
C ILE A 7 24.25 0.69 0.26
N LEU A 8 23.17 1.46 0.21
CA LEU A 8 22.77 2.37 1.28
C LEU A 8 21.64 1.76 2.09
N ALA A 9 21.87 1.40 3.35
CA ALA A 9 20.84 0.96 4.28
C ALA A 9 20.43 2.11 5.21
N ALA A 10 19.15 2.46 5.23
CA ALA A 10 18.64 3.48 6.14
C ALA A 10 18.01 2.86 7.39
N THR A 11 18.32 3.44 8.55
CA THR A 11 17.83 2.96 9.85
C THR A 11 17.42 4.11 10.75
N ASP A 12 16.35 3.90 11.52
CA ASP A 12 15.93 4.74 12.64
C ASP A 12 16.48 4.22 13.99
N LEU A 13 17.40 3.25 13.94
CA LEU A 13 18.01 2.57 15.09
C LEU A 13 17.05 1.67 15.89
N SER A 14 15.83 1.42 15.38
CA SER A 14 14.91 0.43 15.95
C SER A 14 15.29 -1.01 15.60
N GLU A 15 14.80 -1.97 16.39
CA GLU A 15 14.94 -3.41 16.10
C GLU A 15 14.33 -3.80 14.74
N LEU A 16 13.27 -3.11 14.31
CA LEU A 16 12.62 -3.34 13.02
C LEU A 16 13.52 -2.91 11.86
N SER A 17 14.16 -1.74 11.96
CA SER A 17 15.13 -1.32 10.94
C SER A 17 16.45 -2.11 11.01
N ALA A 18 16.75 -2.76 12.14
CA ALA A 18 17.88 -3.68 12.24
C ALA A 18 17.76 -4.90 11.33
N ALA A 19 16.55 -5.38 11.04
CA ALA A 19 16.34 -6.43 10.04
C ALA A 19 16.77 -5.96 8.63
N ALA A 20 16.41 -4.73 8.26
CA ALA A 20 16.79 -4.14 6.97
C ALA A 20 18.32 -4.01 6.82
N VAL A 21 19.00 -3.55 7.86
CA VAL A 21 20.47 -3.44 7.84
C VAL A 21 21.14 -4.83 7.77
N ARG A 22 20.60 -5.85 8.46
CA ARG A 22 21.11 -7.23 8.37
C ARG A 22 20.97 -7.80 6.95
N VAL A 23 19.84 -7.54 6.28
CA VAL A 23 19.65 -7.94 4.88
C VAL A 23 20.66 -7.22 3.97
N ALA A 24 20.83 -5.91 4.14
CA ALA A 24 21.82 -5.13 3.37
C ALA A 24 23.25 -5.65 3.59
N LEU A 25 23.59 -6.04 4.82
CA LEU A 25 24.88 -6.66 5.14
C LEU A 25 25.07 -8.00 4.41
N GLY A 26 24.05 -8.85 4.37
CA GLY A 26 24.08 -10.10 3.60
C GLY A 26 24.30 -9.85 2.11
N GLN A 27 23.63 -8.84 1.55
CA GLN A 27 23.81 -8.45 0.15
C GLN A 27 25.22 -7.95 -0.13
N ALA A 28 25.72 -7.03 0.71
CA ALA A 28 27.07 -6.50 0.58
C ALA A 28 28.14 -7.60 0.67
N ARG A 29 27.96 -8.60 1.57
CA ARG A 29 28.85 -9.78 1.62
C ARG A 29 28.84 -10.56 0.31
N SER A 30 27.65 -10.80 -0.25
CA SER A 30 27.49 -11.61 -1.46
C SER A 30 27.99 -10.93 -2.74
N SER A 31 27.93 -9.59 -2.80
CA SER A 31 28.35 -8.81 -3.98
C SER A 31 29.75 -8.20 -3.86
N GLY A 32 30.32 -8.19 -2.65
CA GLY A 32 31.56 -7.45 -2.36
C GLY A 32 31.37 -5.93 -2.32
N ALA A 33 30.12 -5.45 -2.23
CA ALA A 33 29.81 -4.03 -2.17
C ALA A 33 30.20 -3.40 -0.82
N GLU A 34 30.49 -2.10 -0.82
CA GLU A 34 30.58 -1.29 0.40
C GLU A 34 29.16 -1.07 0.95
N LEU A 35 28.96 -1.31 2.24
CA LEU A 35 27.70 -1.01 2.91
C LEU A 35 27.80 0.36 3.58
N GLN A 36 26.92 1.28 3.20
CA GLN A 36 26.73 2.55 3.89
C GLN A 36 25.49 2.44 4.77
N VAL A 37 25.61 2.75 6.06
CA VAL A 37 24.46 2.75 6.99
C VAL A 37 24.14 4.18 7.36
N LEU A 38 22.97 4.64 6.95
CA LEU A 38 22.50 6.00 7.13
C LEU A 38 21.48 6.10 8.27
N HIS A 39 21.71 7.05 9.18
CA HIS A 39 20.71 7.54 10.10
C HIS A 39 20.44 9.03 9.87
N VAL A 40 19.17 9.43 9.89
CA VAL A 40 18.77 10.84 9.72
C VAL A 40 18.35 11.38 11.08
N ALA A 41 19.13 12.31 11.62
CA ALA A 41 18.86 12.98 12.88
C ALA A 41 17.76 14.04 12.72
N ALA A 42 16.93 14.19 13.76
CA ALA A 42 15.83 15.14 13.76
C ALA A 42 16.28 16.61 13.71
N SER A 43 17.52 16.91 14.14
CA SER A 43 18.09 18.26 14.12
C SER A 43 19.62 18.23 14.17
N THR A 44 20.24 19.37 13.87
CA THR A 44 21.69 19.55 13.97
C THR A 44 22.20 19.34 15.40
N GLN A 45 21.42 19.73 16.42
CA GLN A 45 21.78 19.49 17.82
C GLN A 45 21.75 18.00 18.20
N ALA A 46 20.87 17.21 17.57
CA ALA A 46 20.78 15.77 17.81
C ALA A 46 21.85 14.96 17.05
N GLN A 47 22.54 15.57 16.07
CA GLN A 47 23.48 14.90 15.17
C GLN A 47 24.64 14.18 15.90
N PRO A 48 25.30 14.77 16.93
CA PRO A 48 26.38 14.07 17.64
C PRO A 48 25.88 12.82 18.36
N LYS A 49 24.74 12.92 19.05
CA LYS A 49 24.11 11.79 19.76
C LYS A 49 23.66 10.69 18.79
N ALA A 50 23.13 11.08 17.64
CA ALA A 50 22.80 10.17 16.55
C ALA A 50 24.04 9.41 16.03
N ALA A 51 25.18 10.10 15.88
CA ALA A 51 26.42 9.47 15.45
C ALA A 51 26.99 8.48 16.47
N ASP A 52 26.87 8.76 17.77
CA ASP A 52 27.23 7.80 18.82
C ASP A 52 26.31 6.59 18.82
N ALA A 53 24.99 6.81 18.71
CA ALA A 53 24.00 5.74 18.68
C ALA A 53 24.18 4.83 17.45
N LEU A 54 24.45 5.41 16.28
CA LEU A 54 24.74 4.67 15.06
C LEU A 54 26.02 3.84 15.18
N ARG A 55 27.08 4.39 15.81
CA ARG A 55 28.31 3.63 16.09
C ARG A 55 28.04 2.42 17.00
N GLY A 56 27.26 2.62 18.07
CA GLY A 56 26.86 1.54 18.97
C GLY A 56 25.99 0.48 18.30
N PHE A 57 25.10 0.90 17.40
CA PHE A 57 24.30 -0.01 16.58
C PHE A 57 25.18 -0.83 15.62
N MET A 58 26.13 -0.18 14.95
CA MET A 58 27.04 -0.84 14.01
C MET A 58 27.99 -1.84 14.67
N ALA A 59 28.41 -1.59 15.91
CA ALA A 59 29.25 -2.53 16.66
C ALA A 59 28.60 -3.92 16.84
N LYS A 60 27.26 -4.00 16.74
CA LYS A 60 26.50 -5.25 16.82
C LYS A 60 26.41 -5.99 15.47
N LEU A 61 26.76 -5.32 14.36
CA LEU A 61 26.74 -5.91 13.02
C LEU A 61 28.09 -6.62 12.80
N GLY A 62 28.09 -7.95 12.81
CA GLY A 62 29.33 -8.75 12.78
C GLY A 62 30.28 -8.49 11.59
N ASN A 63 31.50 -9.01 11.68
CA ASN A 63 32.62 -8.69 10.78
C ASN A 63 32.46 -9.24 9.33
N GLY A 64 33.23 -8.69 8.38
CA GLY A 64 33.39 -9.25 7.03
C GLY A 64 32.95 -8.38 5.84
N VAL A 65 32.46 -7.15 6.08
CA VAL A 65 32.17 -6.14 5.05
C VAL A 65 32.65 -4.79 5.55
N ARG A 66 33.14 -3.92 4.66
CA ARG A 66 33.38 -2.51 5.00
C ARG A 66 32.03 -1.80 5.18
N VAL A 67 31.74 -1.43 6.42
CA VAL A 67 30.53 -0.68 6.77
C VAL A 67 30.88 0.77 7.10
N VAL A 68 30.26 1.73 6.41
CA VAL A 68 30.50 3.17 6.56
C VAL A 68 29.30 3.82 7.26
N PRO A 69 29.47 4.40 8.47
CA PRO A 69 28.41 5.16 9.12
C PRO A 69 28.20 6.51 8.43
N LEU A 70 26.94 6.86 8.15
CA LEU A 70 26.53 8.17 7.65
C LEU A 70 25.44 8.76 8.55
N VAL A 71 25.59 10.03 8.93
CA VAL A 71 24.55 10.77 9.63
C VAL A 71 24.19 12.01 8.80
N ARG A 72 22.89 12.21 8.58
CA ARG A 72 22.33 13.41 7.94
C ARG A 72 21.32 14.08 8.86
N VAL A 73 20.91 15.29 8.52
CA VAL A 73 19.90 16.07 9.26
C VAL A 73 18.84 16.52 8.27
N GLY A 74 17.56 16.26 8.54
CA GLY A 74 16.47 16.69 7.69
C GLY A 74 15.33 15.68 7.59
N SER A 75 14.56 15.78 6.49
CA SER A 75 13.47 14.85 6.16
C SER A 75 14.04 13.48 5.79
N ALA A 76 13.66 12.42 6.51
CA ALA A 76 14.26 11.10 6.33
C ALA A 76 14.22 10.60 4.88
N ALA A 77 13.06 10.68 4.22
CA ALA A 77 12.92 10.21 2.84
C ALA A 77 13.76 11.01 1.84
N GLU A 78 13.83 12.33 1.99
CA GLU A 78 14.61 13.21 1.11
C GLU A 78 16.11 13.01 1.30
N GLU A 79 16.57 12.94 2.55
CA GLU A 79 17.98 12.73 2.87
C GLU A 79 18.46 11.33 2.47
N ILE A 80 17.60 10.30 2.55
CA ILE A 80 17.91 8.95 2.04
C ILE A 80 18.17 8.99 0.53
N VAL A 81 17.26 9.59 -0.25
CA VAL A 81 17.41 9.65 -1.70
C VAL A 81 18.61 10.51 -2.09
N ARG A 82 18.77 11.69 -1.48
CA ARG A 82 19.91 12.57 -1.73
C ARG A 82 21.23 11.90 -1.39
N CYS A 83 21.32 11.24 -0.23
CA CYS A 83 22.54 10.53 0.17
C CYS A 83 22.86 9.39 -0.80
N ALA A 84 21.85 8.64 -1.26
CA ALA A 84 22.05 7.59 -2.26
C ALA A 84 22.60 8.14 -3.59
N GLU A 85 22.13 9.30 -4.03
CA GLU A 85 22.61 9.94 -5.26
C GLU A 85 24.02 10.52 -5.10
N GLU A 86 24.29 11.25 -4.01
CA GLU A 86 25.62 11.83 -3.71
C GLU A 86 26.72 10.77 -3.58
N ASN A 87 26.37 9.60 -3.02
CA ASN A 87 27.33 8.51 -2.78
C ASN A 87 27.35 7.50 -3.93
N ASP A 88 26.54 7.72 -4.97
CA ASP A 88 26.33 6.78 -6.06
C ASP A 88 26.02 5.36 -5.57
N ALA A 89 25.05 5.23 -4.66
CA ALA A 89 24.53 3.95 -4.24
C ALA A 89 23.65 3.36 -5.35
N GLN A 90 23.89 2.09 -5.71
CA GLN A 90 23.09 1.39 -6.72
C GLN A 90 21.81 0.80 -6.12
N LEU A 91 21.77 0.63 -4.79
CA LEU A 91 20.66 0.06 -4.05
C LEU A 91 20.44 0.80 -2.73
N ILE A 92 19.18 1.14 -2.46
CA ILE A 92 18.71 1.64 -1.17
C ILE A 92 17.97 0.51 -0.47
N VAL A 93 18.29 0.25 0.80
CA VAL A 93 17.61 -0.73 1.65
C VAL A 93 16.93 0.00 2.79
N VAL A 94 15.62 -0.16 2.90
CA VAL A 94 14.80 0.45 3.96
C VAL A 94 13.97 -0.60 4.67
N GLY A 95 13.77 -0.41 5.97
CA GLY A 95 12.80 -1.19 6.73
C GLY A 95 11.38 -0.77 6.39
N ARG A 96 10.45 -1.70 6.54
CA ARG A 96 9.02 -1.41 6.60
C ARG A 96 8.69 -0.92 8.02
N HIS A 97 8.42 0.38 8.18
CA HIS A 97 7.98 0.91 9.49
C HIS A 97 6.61 0.36 9.90
N GLY A 98 6.55 -0.29 11.08
CA GLY A 98 5.72 0.17 12.21
C GLY A 98 4.25 -0.22 12.31
N HIS A 99 3.72 -1.15 11.53
CA HIS A 99 2.39 -1.71 11.81
C HIS A 99 2.49 -3.12 12.38
N THR A 100 2.38 -3.26 13.70
CA THR A 100 2.09 -4.54 14.35
C THR A 100 0.57 -4.75 14.36
N GLY A 101 0.10 -5.91 13.88
CA GLY A 101 -1.33 -6.23 13.79
C GLY A 101 -1.91 -6.08 12.36
N PRO A 102 -3.24 -5.95 12.19
CA PRO A 102 -3.94 -6.05 10.89
C PRO A 102 -3.56 -5.00 9.84
N THR A 103 -2.72 -4.02 10.18
CA THR A 103 -2.12 -3.01 9.28
C THR A 103 -0.74 -3.42 8.73
N ALA A 104 -0.29 -4.65 8.98
CA ALA A 104 0.98 -5.22 8.50
C ALA A 104 1.11 -5.31 6.96
N VAL A 105 0.14 -4.81 6.18
CA VAL A 105 0.12 -4.78 4.70
C VAL A 105 0.42 -3.38 4.12
N LEU A 106 0.55 -2.33 4.94
CA LEU A 106 0.93 -0.98 4.46
C LEU A 106 2.46 -0.79 4.35
N LEU A 107 2.93 -0.14 3.27
CA LEU A 107 4.30 0.37 3.21
C LEU A 107 4.43 1.53 4.22
N GLY A 108 5.51 1.58 4.98
CA GLY A 108 5.77 2.72 5.86
C GLY A 108 5.94 4.01 5.05
N SER A 109 5.51 5.14 5.59
CA SER A 109 5.49 6.44 4.89
C SER A 109 6.86 6.89 4.35
N VAL A 110 7.95 6.53 5.03
CA VAL A 110 9.33 6.78 4.56
C VAL A 110 9.67 5.84 3.40
N ALA A 111 9.41 4.53 3.54
CA ALA A 111 9.71 3.53 2.52
C ALA A 111 8.93 3.79 1.22
N GLU A 112 7.65 4.14 1.32
CA GLU A 112 6.81 4.52 0.18
C GLU A 112 7.36 5.74 -0.55
N ARG A 113 7.71 6.80 0.21
CA ARG A 113 8.23 8.04 -0.37
C ARG A 113 9.58 7.82 -1.06
N VAL A 114 10.50 7.08 -0.43
CA VAL A 114 11.79 6.71 -1.02
C VAL A 114 11.60 5.89 -2.30
N ALA A 115 10.73 4.87 -2.29
CA ALA A 115 10.47 4.04 -3.47
C ALA A 115 9.86 4.83 -4.62
N ARG A 116 9.03 5.84 -4.32
CA ARG A 116 8.37 6.68 -5.33
C ARG A 116 9.30 7.72 -5.96
N THR A 117 10.28 8.23 -5.22
CA THR A 117 11.11 9.36 -5.67
C THR A 117 12.54 8.99 -6.02
N SER A 118 13.02 7.81 -5.64
CA SER A 118 14.39 7.39 -5.93
C SER A 118 14.58 7.03 -7.40
N SER A 119 15.69 7.48 -7.97
CA SER A 119 16.22 7.01 -9.25
C SER A 119 16.98 5.67 -9.14
N ARG A 120 17.18 5.16 -7.92
CA ARG A 120 17.92 3.93 -7.60
C ARG A 120 16.97 2.78 -7.28
N SER A 121 17.46 1.53 -7.33
CA SER A 121 16.70 0.38 -6.83
C SER A 121 16.42 0.55 -5.34
N VAL A 122 15.19 0.20 -4.91
CA VAL A 122 14.80 0.25 -3.49
C VAL A 122 14.34 -1.13 -3.04
N LEU A 123 15.00 -1.67 -2.02
CA LEU A 123 14.61 -2.91 -1.34
C LEU A 123 13.93 -2.58 -0.02
N ILE A 124 12.70 -3.05 0.12
CA ILE A 124 11.88 -2.88 1.33
C ILE A 124 11.85 -4.18 2.10
N VAL A 125 12.33 -4.13 3.34
CA VAL A 125 12.50 -5.31 4.21
C VAL A 125 11.40 -5.36 5.27
N PRO A 126 10.57 -6.42 5.32
CA PRO A 126 9.57 -6.61 6.35
C PRO A 126 10.20 -6.96 7.72
N PRO A 127 9.48 -6.73 8.83
CA PRO A 127 10.01 -6.87 10.18
C PRO A 127 10.34 -8.31 10.59
N GLU A 128 9.66 -9.31 10.03
CA GLU A 128 9.80 -10.74 10.37
C GLU A 128 10.86 -11.48 9.51
N THR A 129 11.76 -10.74 8.86
CA THR A 129 12.69 -11.30 7.88
C THR A 129 13.89 -11.94 8.57
N ASP A 130 14.10 -13.24 8.36
CA ASP A 130 15.37 -13.90 8.68
C ASP A 130 16.50 -13.40 7.74
N ALA A 131 17.76 -13.67 8.08
CA ALA A 131 18.91 -13.21 7.27
C ALA A 131 18.91 -13.73 5.81
N ARG A 132 17.94 -14.59 5.42
CA ARG A 132 17.75 -15.13 4.07
C ARG A 132 16.80 -14.30 3.21
N GLY A 133 16.16 -13.27 3.77
CA GLY A 133 15.66 -12.11 3.03
C GLY A 133 14.42 -12.36 2.18
N SER A 134 13.24 -12.45 2.80
CA SER A 134 12.00 -12.06 2.14
C SER A 134 11.95 -10.52 2.06
N GLY A 135 11.74 -9.96 0.88
CA GLY A 135 11.71 -8.52 0.69
C GLY A 135 11.10 -8.15 -0.66
N VAL A 136 10.48 -6.98 -0.75
CA VAL A 136 9.92 -6.46 -2.00
C VAL A 136 10.95 -5.55 -2.64
N ILE A 137 11.31 -5.84 -3.89
CA ILE A 137 12.24 -5.05 -4.69
C ILE A 137 11.41 -4.13 -5.60
N MET A 138 11.55 -2.83 -5.41
CA MET A 138 11.03 -1.82 -6.32
C MET A 138 12.19 -1.38 -7.22
N GLY A 139 12.12 -1.77 -8.48
CA GLY A 139 13.09 -1.35 -9.50
C GLY A 139 12.96 0.14 -9.79
N PRO A 140 14.05 0.80 -10.23
CA PRO A 140 13.98 2.18 -10.66
C PRO A 140 13.14 2.29 -11.95
N PRO A 141 12.84 3.50 -12.45
CA PRO A 141 12.14 3.67 -13.71
C PRO A 141 12.79 2.85 -14.85
N PRO A 142 12.01 2.38 -15.85
CA PRO A 142 12.49 1.44 -16.86
C PRO A 142 13.75 1.84 -17.64
N HIS A 143 14.17 3.10 -17.57
CA HIS A 143 15.32 3.66 -18.27
C HIS A 143 16.55 3.90 -17.38
N ALA A 144 16.43 3.80 -16.05
CA ALA A 144 17.44 4.32 -15.13
C ALA A 144 18.62 3.38 -14.84
N LEU A 145 18.43 2.05 -14.85
CA LEU A 145 19.51 1.08 -14.58
C LEU A 145 19.37 -0.18 -15.46
N ARG A 146 20.03 -0.20 -16.62
CA ARG A 146 20.01 -1.33 -17.57
C ARG A 146 21.06 -2.42 -17.28
N PHE A 147 22.02 -2.17 -16.39
CA PHE A 147 23.21 -3.01 -16.22
C PHE A 147 23.54 -3.35 -14.76
N HIS A 148 22.57 -3.27 -13.85
CA HIS A 148 22.77 -3.59 -12.43
C HIS A 148 21.69 -4.53 -11.91
N CYS A 149 22.08 -5.44 -11.02
CA CYS A 149 21.21 -6.36 -10.30
C CYS A 149 20.26 -5.57 -9.40
N LEU A 150 18.95 -5.75 -9.57
CA LEU A 150 17.93 -5.06 -8.77
C LEU A 150 17.97 -5.43 -7.29
N ARG A 151 18.56 -6.59 -6.95
CA ARG A 151 18.65 -7.08 -5.57
C ARG A 151 19.87 -6.57 -4.81
N CYS A 152 21.06 -6.60 -5.40
CA CYS A 152 22.31 -6.27 -4.70
C CYS A 152 23.05 -5.07 -5.30
N GLY A 153 22.54 -4.47 -6.37
CA GLY A 153 23.18 -3.37 -7.08
C GLY A 153 24.38 -3.77 -7.92
N ALA A 154 24.76 -5.06 -7.97
CA ALA A 154 25.95 -5.49 -8.70
C ALA A 154 25.83 -5.37 -10.21
N ARG A 155 26.88 -4.94 -10.90
CA ARG A 155 26.90 -4.88 -12.37
C ARG A 155 26.57 -6.26 -12.95
N SER A 156 25.61 -6.29 -13.85
CA SER A 156 25.02 -7.53 -14.38
C SER A 156 24.34 -7.24 -15.71
N GLU A 157 24.56 -8.11 -16.70
CA GLU A 157 23.83 -8.08 -17.97
C GLU A 157 22.37 -8.53 -17.84
N HIS A 158 22.02 -9.10 -16.69
CA HIS A 158 20.67 -9.52 -16.33
C HIS A 158 20.12 -8.70 -15.16
N GLN A 159 18.79 -8.61 -15.06
CA GLN A 159 18.10 -7.92 -13.96
C GLN A 159 18.49 -8.43 -12.56
N PHE A 160 18.95 -9.69 -12.45
CA PHE A 160 19.50 -10.26 -11.22
C PHE A 160 20.81 -11.00 -11.54
N CYS A 161 21.87 -10.74 -10.76
CA CYS A 161 23.14 -11.44 -10.93
C CYS A 161 23.03 -12.92 -10.51
N GLY A 162 23.94 -13.78 -10.98
CA GLY A 162 23.91 -15.22 -10.70
C GLY A 162 23.86 -15.57 -9.20
N ALA A 163 24.64 -14.86 -8.38
CA ALA A 163 24.62 -15.02 -6.93
C ALA A 163 23.26 -14.67 -6.32
N CYS A 164 22.66 -13.55 -6.72
CA CYS A 164 21.37 -13.13 -6.20
C CYS A 164 20.22 -14.02 -6.67
N ARG A 165 20.29 -14.53 -7.89
CA ARG A 165 19.29 -15.41 -8.51
C ARG A 165 19.11 -16.71 -7.72
N ALA A 166 20.19 -17.28 -7.19
CA ALA A 166 20.14 -18.49 -6.35
C ALA A 166 19.40 -18.29 -5.02
N HIS A 167 19.32 -17.04 -4.55
CA HIS A 167 18.64 -16.69 -3.29
C HIS A 167 17.27 -16.06 -3.52
N LEU A 168 16.87 -15.78 -4.76
CA LEU A 168 15.56 -15.26 -5.09
C LEU A 168 14.62 -16.45 -5.23
N ARG A 169 13.63 -16.56 -4.34
CA ARG A 169 12.39 -17.23 -4.73
C ARG A 169 11.67 -16.28 -5.68
N MET A 170 12.07 -16.31 -6.94
CA MET A 170 11.22 -15.77 -7.98
C MET A 170 9.96 -16.63 -7.94
N PHE A 171 8.79 -16.02 -7.80
CA PHE A 171 7.63 -16.65 -8.39
C PHE A 171 7.96 -16.70 -9.87
N ASP A 172 8.24 -17.89 -10.39
CA ASP A 172 8.37 -18.06 -11.83
C ASP A 172 7.07 -17.55 -12.44
N VAL A 173 7.14 -16.42 -13.15
CA VAL A 173 6.16 -16.16 -14.19
C VAL A 173 6.53 -17.19 -15.26
N PRO A 174 5.70 -18.23 -15.48
CA PRO A 174 6.12 -19.33 -16.33
C PRO A 174 6.42 -18.77 -17.73
N ALA A 175 7.48 -19.26 -18.35
CA ALA A 175 7.91 -18.86 -19.69
C ALA A 175 6.86 -19.15 -20.80
N GLY A 176 5.71 -19.74 -20.45
CA GLY A 176 4.57 -19.99 -21.32
C GLY A 176 3.30 -19.19 -20.98
N GLY A 177 3.39 -18.13 -20.17
CA GLY A 177 2.20 -17.48 -19.60
C GLY A 177 1.62 -18.28 -18.43
N TRP A 178 0.60 -17.72 -17.78
CA TRP A 178 -0.05 -18.32 -16.62
C TRP A 178 -0.60 -19.71 -16.97
N SER A 179 0.00 -20.78 -16.46
CA SER A 179 -0.65 -22.10 -16.45
C SER A 179 -1.77 -22.07 -15.38
N PRO A 180 -3.02 -22.42 -15.71
CA PRO A 180 -4.20 -22.20 -14.84
C PRO A 180 -4.26 -22.94 -13.49
N GLU A 181 -3.22 -23.64 -13.04
CA GLU A 181 -3.38 -24.70 -12.03
C GLU A 181 -2.68 -24.45 -10.67
N ALA A 182 -2.12 -23.27 -10.38
CA ALA A 182 -1.38 -23.05 -9.11
C ALA A 182 -1.92 -21.92 -8.18
N ALA A 183 -3.00 -21.25 -8.56
CA ALA A 183 -3.94 -20.57 -7.67
C ALA A 183 -5.26 -20.59 -8.43
N ALA A 184 -6.32 -21.16 -7.86
CA ALA A 184 -7.59 -21.22 -8.56
C ALA A 184 -8.20 -19.81 -8.58
N ALA A 185 -7.76 -18.99 -9.52
CA ALA A 185 -8.41 -17.74 -9.86
C ALA A 185 -9.75 -18.11 -10.50
N GLY A 186 -10.82 -18.07 -9.71
CA GLY A 186 -12.11 -18.61 -10.09
C GLY A 186 -13.20 -17.54 -10.18
N VAL A 187 -14.38 -17.99 -10.59
CA VAL A 187 -15.62 -17.21 -10.46
C VAL A 187 -16.28 -17.60 -9.15
N LEU A 188 -16.67 -16.63 -8.33
CA LEU A 188 -17.43 -16.90 -7.11
C LEU A 188 -18.80 -17.48 -7.48
N SER A 189 -19.28 -18.47 -6.71
CA SER A 189 -20.67 -18.91 -6.81
C SER A 189 -21.61 -17.77 -6.38
N ALA A 190 -22.86 -17.80 -6.86
CA ALA A 190 -23.87 -16.82 -6.44
C ALA A 190 -24.00 -16.75 -4.91
N GLU A 191 -23.99 -17.90 -4.22
CA GLU A 191 -24.02 -17.98 -2.76
C GLU A 191 -22.82 -17.26 -2.11
N ARG A 192 -21.60 -17.43 -2.63
CA ARG A 192 -20.41 -16.74 -2.09
C ARG A 192 -20.45 -15.24 -2.37
N ILE A 193 -21.01 -14.83 -3.52
CA ILE A 193 -21.23 -13.40 -3.85
C ILE A 193 -22.17 -12.78 -2.81
N GLU A 194 -23.33 -13.40 -2.59
CA GLU A 194 -24.31 -12.94 -1.58
C GLU A 194 -23.67 -12.88 -0.19
N GLY A 195 -23.01 -13.97 0.23
CA GLY A 195 -22.35 -14.03 1.53
C GLY A 195 -21.24 -12.99 1.72
N LEU A 196 -20.53 -12.58 0.65
CA LEU A 196 -19.49 -11.53 0.76
C LEU A 196 -20.11 -10.15 0.94
N LEU A 197 -21.19 -9.89 0.22
CA LEU A 197 -21.95 -8.66 0.34
C LEU A 197 -22.61 -8.54 1.73
N GLU A 198 -23.13 -9.64 2.28
CA GLU A 198 -23.74 -9.68 3.61
C GLU A 198 -22.73 -9.43 4.74
N ARG A 199 -21.57 -10.12 4.71
CA ARG A 199 -20.59 -10.06 5.81
C ARG A 199 -19.68 -8.82 5.79
N SER A 200 -19.59 -8.13 4.66
CA SER A 200 -18.87 -6.86 4.53
C SER A 200 -19.80 -5.66 4.79
N ALA A 201 -19.24 -4.50 5.13
CA ALA A 201 -20.01 -3.26 5.31
C ALA A 201 -19.36 -2.02 4.69
N PHE A 202 -18.29 -2.23 3.93
CA PHE A 202 -17.54 -1.20 3.25
C PHE A 202 -17.19 -1.66 1.84
N GLY A 203 -17.31 -0.76 0.88
CA GLY A 203 -16.97 -1.01 -0.52
C GLY A 203 -16.60 0.27 -1.25
N ARG A 204 -16.41 0.17 -2.56
CA ARG A 204 -16.08 1.29 -3.44
C ARG A 204 -17.19 1.48 -4.45
N LEU A 205 -17.82 2.65 -4.42
CA LEU A 205 -18.81 3.07 -5.40
C LEU A 205 -18.10 3.75 -6.58
N GLY A 206 -18.28 3.21 -7.78
CA GLY A 206 -17.96 3.87 -9.04
C GLY A 206 -19.21 4.49 -9.67
N CYS A 207 -19.13 5.78 -10.00
CA CYS A 207 -20.15 6.51 -10.76
C CYS A 207 -19.49 7.33 -11.88
N HIS A 208 -20.22 7.66 -12.94
CA HIS A 208 -19.67 8.35 -14.10
C HIS A 208 -20.66 9.38 -14.65
N ALA A 209 -20.22 10.63 -14.77
CA ALA A 209 -20.98 11.68 -15.46
C ALA A 209 -20.01 12.67 -16.10
N GLU A 210 -20.47 13.42 -17.11
CA GLU A 210 -19.66 14.45 -17.79
C GLU A 210 -18.27 13.93 -18.29
N GLY A 211 -18.18 12.66 -18.70
CA GLY A 211 -16.93 12.03 -19.16
C GLY A 211 -15.92 11.72 -18.04
N ARG A 212 -16.30 11.88 -16.76
CA ARG A 212 -15.44 11.63 -15.60
C ARG A 212 -15.96 10.46 -14.77
N THR A 213 -15.09 9.48 -14.54
CA THR A 213 -15.34 8.39 -13.58
C THR A 213 -14.87 8.80 -12.19
N TYR A 214 -15.71 8.57 -11.19
CA TYR A 214 -15.45 8.88 -9.79
C TYR A 214 -15.66 7.64 -8.91
N VAL A 215 -14.59 7.21 -8.25
CA VAL A 215 -14.58 6.03 -7.37
C VAL A 215 -14.36 6.49 -5.93
N VAL A 216 -15.27 6.12 -5.03
CA VAL A 216 -15.26 6.57 -3.64
C VAL A 216 -15.57 5.45 -2.66
N PRO A 217 -14.92 5.43 -1.49
CA PRO A 217 -15.27 4.51 -0.42
C PRO A 217 -16.65 4.84 0.16
N MET A 218 -17.45 3.81 0.39
CA MET A 218 -18.80 3.93 0.95
C MET A 218 -19.07 2.80 1.95
N SER A 219 -19.64 3.15 3.10
CA SER A 219 -20.31 2.17 3.94
C SER A 219 -21.67 1.80 3.36
N TYR A 220 -22.09 0.56 3.58
CA TYR A 220 -23.35 0.05 3.06
C TYR A 220 -23.98 -0.98 4.00
N ALA A 221 -25.27 -1.21 3.83
CA ALA A 221 -25.95 -2.41 4.29
C ALA A 221 -26.48 -3.19 3.08
N TYR A 222 -26.47 -4.51 3.18
CA TYR A 222 -26.98 -5.37 2.12
C TYR A 222 -28.10 -6.24 2.67
N GLU A 223 -29.28 -6.13 2.06
CA GLU A 223 -30.45 -6.88 2.48
C GLU A 223 -31.35 -7.14 1.26
N LYS A 224 -31.88 -8.36 1.15
CA LYS A 224 -32.83 -8.77 0.10
C LYS A 224 -32.32 -8.44 -1.31
N GLY A 225 -31.05 -8.66 -1.56
CA GLY A 225 -30.45 -8.45 -2.88
C GLY A 225 -30.14 -7.00 -3.23
N ARG A 226 -30.28 -6.04 -2.31
CA ARG A 226 -30.07 -4.60 -2.55
C ARG A 226 -29.02 -4.02 -1.62
N LEU A 227 -28.23 -3.09 -2.16
CA LEU A 227 -27.28 -2.30 -1.38
C LEU A 227 -27.96 -1.01 -0.93
N TYR A 228 -27.92 -0.69 0.35
CA TYR A 228 -28.42 0.55 0.93
C TYR A 228 -27.23 1.42 1.33
N LEU A 229 -27.26 2.68 0.89
CA LEU A 229 -26.17 3.64 1.05
C LEU A 229 -26.69 4.91 1.69
N ARG A 230 -25.85 5.51 2.54
CA ARG A 230 -26.04 6.87 3.05
C ARG A 230 -24.92 7.75 2.56
N SER A 231 -25.27 8.88 1.94
CA SER A 231 -24.31 9.85 1.46
C SER A 231 -24.70 11.26 1.88
N ALA A 232 -23.70 12.08 2.18
CA ALA A 232 -23.86 13.53 2.10
C ALA A 232 -24.14 13.95 0.65
N GLU A 233 -24.89 15.03 0.46
CA GLU A 233 -24.97 15.73 -0.82
C GLU A 233 -23.58 16.10 -1.34
N GLY A 234 -23.41 16.07 -2.67
CA GLY A 234 -22.12 16.40 -3.30
C GLY A 234 -21.87 15.66 -4.60
N THR A 235 -20.59 15.61 -5.02
CA THR A 235 -20.17 15.15 -6.36
C THR A 235 -20.75 13.80 -6.76
N LYS A 236 -20.66 12.79 -5.89
CA LYS A 236 -21.18 11.44 -6.19
C LYS A 236 -22.70 11.39 -6.32
N VAL A 237 -23.43 12.10 -5.47
CA VAL A 237 -24.90 12.15 -5.53
C VAL A 237 -25.33 12.85 -6.82
N ARG A 238 -24.71 13.99 -7.16
CA ARG A 238 -24.94 14.68 -8.43
C ARG A 238 -24.69 13.77 -9.63
N MET A 239 -23.54 13.09 -9.66
CA MET A 239 -23.18 12.16 -10.74
C MET A 239 -24.19 11.00 -10.85
N MET A 240 -24.63 10.41 -9.74
CA MET A 240 -25.62 9.33 -9.74
C MET A 240 -27.04 9.79 -10.12
N ARG A 241 -27.40 11.07 -9.90
CA ARG A 241 -28.67 11.63 -10.37
C ARG A 241 -28.67 11.85 -11.89
N GLU A 242 -27.53 12.31 -12.42
CA GLU A 242 -27.35 12.50 -13.86
C GLU A 242 -27.24 11.18 -14.62
N ASN A 243 -26.40 10.27 -14.10
CA ASN A 243 -26.26 8.91 -14.61
C ASN A 243 -26.37 7.90 -13.45
N PRO A 244 -27.54 7.26 -13.29
CA PRO A 244 -27.77 6.32 -12.19
C PRO A 244 -27.11 4.96 -12.41
N GLU A 245 -26.48 4.69 -13.55
CA GLU A 245 -25.70 3.46 -13.73
C GLU A 245 -24.40 3.52 -12.92
N VAL A 246 -24.25 2.57 -12.01
CA VAL A 246 -23.14 2.53 -11.05
C VAL A 246 -22.56 1.12 -10.97
N CYS A 247 -21.30 1.06 -10.55
CA CYS A 247 -20.70 -0.19 -10.06
C CYS A 247 -20.32 -0.05 -8.59
N PHE A 248 -20.41 -1.15 -7.85
CA PHE A 248 -20.05 -1.20 -6.44
C PHE A 248 -19.16 -2.42 -6.19
N GLN A 249 -17.93 -2.17 -5.74
CA GLN A 249 -16.96 -3.22 -5.48
C GLN A 249 -16.81 -3.49 -3.99
N VAL A 250 -16.82 -4.76 -3.60
CA VAL A 250 -16.56 -5.22 -2.24
C VAL A 250 -15.45 -6.27 -2.30
N ASP A 251 -14.42 -6.08 -1.47
CA ASP A 251 -13.29 -7.00 -1.40
C ASP A 251 -13.15 -7.59 0.00
N HIS A 252 -12.77 -8.86 0.07
CA HIS A 252 -12.17 -9.47 1.24
C HIS A 252 -10.77 -9.95 0.86
N ILE A 253 -9.75 -9.22 1.31
CA ILE A 253 -8.36 -9.48 0.95
C ILE A 253 -7.64 -9.96 2.21
N GLN A 254 -7.33 -11.26 2.26
CA GLN A 254 -6.49 -11.83 3.32
C GLN A 254 -5.00 -11.75 2.94
N SER A 255 -4.69 -11.99 1.66
CA SER A 255 -3.36 -11.83 1.10
C SER A 255 -3.40 -11.54 -0.41
N LEU A 256 -2.25 -11.31 -1.03
CA LEU A 256 -2.16 -11.14 -2.50
C LEU A 256 -2.54 -12.42 -3.28
N ALA A 257 -2.54 -13.58 -2.62
CA ALA A 257 -2.90 -14.87 -3.23
C ALA A 257 -4.20 -15.45 -2.67
N ASP A 258 -4.81 -14.79 -1.69
CA ASP A 258 -6.06 -15.21 -1.05
C ASP A 258 -6.98 -13.99 -0.89
N TRP A 259 -7.88 -13.85 -1.85
CA TRP A 259 -8.82 -12.74 -1.90
C TRP A 259 -10.10 -13.14 -2.61
N GLU A 260 -11.18 -12.47 -2.21
CA GLU A 260 -12.46 -12.49 -2.90
C GLU A 260 -12.84 -11.06 -3.25
N SER A 261 -13.40 -10.85 -4.44
CA SER A 261 -13.89 -9.55 -4.90
C SER A 261 -15.21 -9.74 -5.61
N VAL A 262 -16.19 -8.92 -5.25
CA VAL A 262 -17.49 -8.83 -5.89
C VAL A 262 -17.65 -7.46 -6.50
N ILE A 263 -18.08 -7.41 -7.75
CA ILE A 263 -18.52 -6.19 -8.41
C ILE A 263 -20.02 -6.32 -8.71
N VAL A 264 -20.78 -5.39 -8.15
CA VAL A 264 -22.21 -5.23 -8.41
C VAL A 264 -22.39 -4.10 -9.41
N PHE A 265 -22.88 -4.42 -10.60
CA PHE A 265 -23.37 -3.43 -11.55
C PHE A 265 -24.85 -3.23 -11.31
N GLY A 266 -25.29 -1.99 -11.17
CA GLY A 266 -26.67 -1.71 -10.84
C GLY A 266 -27.07 -0.28 -11.10
N ARG A 267 -28.33 0.01 -10.76
CA ARG A 267 -28.90 1.35 -10.91
C ARG A 267 -29.12 1.96 -9.53
N PHE A 268 -28.59 3.14 -9.31
CA PHE A 268 -28.84 3.94 -8.12
C PHE A 268 -30.26 4.52 -8.15
N ARG A 269 -30.97 4.40 -7.03
CA ARG A 269 -32.26 5.03 -6.78
C ARG A 269 -32.24 5.72 -5.43
N GLU A 270 -32.59 7.00 -5.43
CA GLU A 270 -32.79 7.77 -4.21
C GLU A 270 -34.08 7.31 -3.52
N LEU A 271 -34.00 7.00 -2.22
CA LEU A 271 -35.14 6.59 -1.42
C LEU A 271 -35.82 7.81 -0.82
N THR A 272 -37.15 7.76 -0.70
CA THR A 272 -37.94 8.89 -0.17
C THR A 272 -38.83 8.43 0.99
N ALA A 273 -39.19 9.37 1.87
CA ALA A 273 -40.11 9.15 2.99
C ALA A 273 -39.80 7.88 3.80
N GLN A 274 -40.74 6.95 3.88
CA GLN A 274 -40.64 5.73 4.67
C GLN A 274 -39.49 4.81 4.23
N GLU A 275 -39.25 4.70 2.92
CA GLU A 275 -38.15 3.86 2.39
C GLU A 275 -36.78 4.38 2.87
N ALA A 276 -36.61 5.71 2.96
CA ALA A 276 -35.37 6.32 3.41
C ALA A 276 -35.12 6.07 4.91
N VAL A 277 -36.17 6.11 5.74
CA VAL A 277 -36.09 5.82 7.17
C VAL A 277 -35.68 4.36 7.40
N GLU A 278 -36.33 3.43 6.70
CA GLU A 278 -36.00 2.00 6.82
C GLU A 278 -34.60 1.69 6.26
N GLY A 279 -34.22 2.30 5.13
CA GLY A 279 -32.88 2.17 4.55
C GLY A 279 -31.80 2.65 5.52
N LEU A 280 -32.02 3.79 6.17
CA LEU A 280 -31.10 4.32 7.18
C LEU A 280 -31.00 3.41 8.41
N GLN A 281 -32.13 2.84 8.85
CA GLN A 281 -32.18 1.89 9.95
C GLN A 281 -31.31 0.66 9.66
N ARG A 282 -31.45 0.07 8.46
CA ARG A 282 -30.63 -1.07 8.00
C ARG A 282 -29.14 -0.76 8.06
N ILE A 283 -28.74 0.41 7.56
CA ILE A 283 -27.35 0.88 7.59
C ILE A 283 -26.86 1.03 9.03
N ARG A 284 -27.67 1.65 9.90
CA ARG A 284 -27.31 1.86 11.30
C ARG A 284 -27.14 0.55 12.06
N ASP A 285 -28.10 -0.36 11.94
CA ASP A 285 -28.07 -1.66 12.62
C ASP A 285 -26.86 -2.48 12.18
N ARG A 286 -26.53 -2.41 10.88
CA ARG A 286 -25.34 -3.06 10.34
C ARG A 286 -24.04 -2.45 10.89
N LEU A 287 -23.91 -1.13 10.86
CA LEU A 287 -22.68 -0.46 11.30
C LEU A 287 -22.49 -0.54 12.82
N ALA A 288 -23.56 -0.48 13.60
CA ALA A 288 -23.51 -0.67 15.05
C ALA A 288 -22.97 -2.07 15.44
N SER A 289 -23.22 -3.09 14.62
CA SER A 289 -22.66 -4.43 14.84
C SER A 289 -21.16 -4.57 14.54
N LEU A 290 -20.55 -3.55 13.92
CA LEU A 290 -19.17 -3.60 13.41
C LEU A 290 -18.24 -2.52 13.99
N LEU A 291 -18.78 -1.44 14.55
CA LEU A 291 -18.01 -0.37 15.16
C LEU A 291 -17.88 -0.60 16.68
N ALA A 292 -16.65 -0.57 17.20
CA ALA A 292 -16.43 -0.42 18.64
C ALA A 292 -16.80 1.02 19.05
N GLU A 293 -17.19 1.24 20.32
CA GLU A 293 -17.61 2.57 20.82
C GLU A 293 -16.56 3.69 20.58
N GLU A 294 -15.29 3.34 20.31
CA GLU A 294 -14.17 4.27 20.10
C GLU A 294 -13.99 4.76 18.65
N ASP A 295 -14.69 4.19 17.65
CA ASP A 295 -14.53 4.54 16.21
C ASP A 295 -15.40 5.73 15.77
N ALA A 296 -15.43 6.81 16.56
CA ALA A 296 -16.17 8.02 16.25
C ALA A 296 -15.46 8.83 15.15
N TRP A 297 -15.86 8.63 13.89
CA TRP A 297 -15.45 9.47 12.76
C TRP A 297 -15.77 10.97 13.04
N PRO A 298 -14.86 11.91 12.76
CA PRO A 298 -15.12 13.34 12.96
C PRO A 298 -16.36 13.78 12.19
N ARG A 299 -17.19 14.62 12.82
CA ARG A 299 -18.44 15.09 12.21
C ARG A 299 -18.11 15.88 10.93
N PRO A 300 -18.86 15.71 9.83
CA PRO A 300 -18.60 16.37 8.55
C PRO A 300 -18.51 17.91 8.57
N SER A 301 -18.86 18.56 9.68
CA SER A 301 -18.86 20.02 9.84
C SER A 301 -17.48 20.67 9.88
N GLU A 302 -16.38 19.91 9.89
CA GLU A 302 -15.02 20.44 10.06
C GLU A 302 -14.13 20.34 8.80
N ALA A 303 -14.63 19.78 7.68
CA ALA A 303 -13.84 19.64 6.46
C ALA A 303 -13.80 20.97 5.66
N PRO A 304 -12.61 21.46 5.24
CA PRO A 304 -12.46 22.76 4.61
C PRO A 304 -13.20 22.87 3.27
N ALA A 305 -13.75 24.06 3.02
CA ALA A 305 -14.53 24.40 1.86
C ALA A 305 -13.69 24.55 0.58
N ASP A 306 -13.82 23.55 -0.31
CA ASP A 306 -13.38 23.58 -1.71
C ASP A 306 -11.87 23.38 -1.89
N ASP A 307 -11.49 22.24 -2.48
CA ASP A 307 -10.13 22.06 -2.96
C ASP A 307 -10.04 22.27 -4.48
N ARG A 308 -8.84 22.64 -4.95
CA ARG A 308 -8.55 22.92 -6.37
C ARG A 308 -8.72 21.69 -7.29
N LEU A 309 -9.11 20.52 -6.75
CA LEU A 309 -9.39 19.29 -7.50
C LEU A 309 -10.90 19.14 -7.84
N GLY A 310 -11.71 20.14 -7.45
CA GLY A 310 -13.16 20.18 -7.68
C GLY A 310 -13.94 19.41 -6.61
N HIS A 311 -13.34 19.09 -5.47
CA HIS A 311 -14.09 18.62 -4.31
C HIS A 311 -14.75 19.82 -3.63
N ARG A 312 -15.95 20.18 -4.10
CA ARG A 312 -16.78 21.15 -3.38
C ARG A 312 -17.06 20.59 -1.99
N ALA A 313 -16.62 21.29 -0.95
CA ALA A 313 -17.10 20.94 0.37
C ALA A 313 -18.54 21.34 0.56
N TYR A 314 -19.05 20.83 1.67
CA TYR A 314 -20.42 20.89 2.14
C TYR A 314 -20.94 22.33 2.27
N ALA A 315 -21.41 22.90 1.16
CA ALA A 315 -22.15 24.16 1.16
C ALA A 315 -23.60 23.86 1.56
N GLY A 316 -23.88 23.96 2.86
CA GLY A 316 -25.19 24.23 3.44
C GLY A 316 -26.41 23.64 2.72
N GLY A 317 -26.70 22.37 2.95
CA GLY A 317 -27.97 21.74 2.60
C GLY A 317 -28.32 20.65 3.62
N ARG A 318 -29.51 20.72 4.22
CA ARG A 318 -30.02 19.67 5.12
C ARG A 318 -30.47 18.49 4.26
N GLY A 319 -29.83 17.34 4.42
CA GLY A 319 -30.32 16.07 3.91
C GLY A 319 -29.19 15.08 3.67
N ALA A 320 -29.05 14.09 4.56
CA ALA A 320 -28.35 12.88 4.17
C ALA A 320 -29.20 12.19 3.11
N VAL A 321 -28.63 11.95 1.93
CA VAL A 321 -29.29 11.19 0.87
C VAL A 321 -29.16 9.72 1.22
N VAL A 322 -30.31 9.06 1.32
CA VAL A 322 -30.38 7.61 1.44
C VAL A 322 -30.78 7.08 0.08
N GLY A 323 -30.00 6.16 -0.45
CA GLY A 323 -30.29 5.53 -1.72
C GLY A 323 -30.09 4.03 -1.65
N CYS A 324 -30.63 3.33 -2.63
CA CYS A 324 -30.31 1.95 -2.88
C CYS A 324 -29.65 1.77 -4.25
N ILE A 325 -28.82 0.75 -4.38
CA ILE A 325 -28.41 0.22 -5.68
C ILE A 325 -29.21 -1.05 -5.89
N GLU A 326 -29.96 -1.07 -6.98
CA GLU A 326 -30.69 -2.23 -7.48
C GLU A 326 -29.75 -2.96 -8.45
N PRO A 327 -29.23 -4.14 -8.08
CA PRO A 327 -28.29 -4.87 -8.92
C PRO A 327 -28.94 -5.32 -10.23
N VAL A 328 -28.26 -5.06 -11.33
CA VAL A 328 -28.56 -5.62 -12.66
C VAL A 328 -27.71 -6.87 -12.89
N GLU A 329 -26.44 -6.80 -12.48
CA GLU A 329 -25.48 -7.90 -12.61
C GLU A 329 -24.57 -7.93 -11.39
N LYS A 330 -24.21 -9.14 -10.96
CA LYS A 330 -23.17 -9.34 -9.94
C LYS A 330 -22.13 -10.28 -10.51
N THR A 331 -20.89 -9.85 -10.47
CA THR A 331 -19.75 -10.68 -10.84
C THR A 331 -18.89 -10.87 -9.61
N GLY A 332 -18.25 -12.03 -9.52
CA GLY A 332 -17.39 -12.34 -8.40
C GLY A 332 -16.16 -13.10 -8.85
N ARG A 333 -15.00 -12.69 -8.36
CA ARG A 333 -13.73 -13.35 -8.59
C ARG A 333 -13.12 -13.68 -7.26
N TYR A 334 -12.38 -14.78 -7.24
CA TYR A 334 -11.53 -15.09 -6.11
C TYR A 334 -10.21 -15.62 -6.62
N GLN A 335 -9.21 -15.56 -5.76
CA GLN A 335 -8.01 -16.34 -5.87
C GLN A 335 -7.80 -16.99 -4.52
N MET A 336 -7.63 -18.30 -4.50
CA MET A 336 -7.35 -19.07 -3.29
C MET A 336 -6.11 -19.94 -3.54
N ARG A 337 -5.31 -20.12 -2.48
CA ARG A 337 -4.15 -20.98 -2.46
C ARG A 337 -4.26 -22.01 -1.34
#